data_AF-A0A482IPU3-F1
#
_entry.id   AF-A0A482IPU3-F1
#
_cell.length_a   1.000
_cell.length_b   1.000
_cell.length_c   1.000
_cell.angle_alpha   90.00
_cell.angle_beta   90.00
_cell.angle_gamma   90.00
#
_symmetry.space_group_name_H-M   'P 1'
#
loop_
_entity.id
_entity.type
_entity.pdbx_description
1 polymer ?
#
loop_
_entity_poly.entity_id
_entity_poly.type
_entity_poly.pdbx_seq_one_letter_code
_entity_poly.pdbx_strand_id
1 'polypeptide(L)'
;MNGIRFTPTMLAAACATMLSACGSGNDGQAHAASTSQPQPATQTISGKAIDGYLAGALVCLDLNTNGVCDTGEPSATTDANGNFAIAYDGDATGQRLLAQVSASTRDLSRPQGFQFPASFTLSAVASGTANQHVTPLTAMVAAQMEAGMSQAEAIAAVQKLLGAQIDPASDYVANGDVTTLAKASQIVDKITSLAANGNVDAAAARNTLNAIIAKGDVVSVTQTDVDAQAAKPVYTLADASQVLASPLYSFVDAYMTTLDGPTQAIQQIVSAKLQTTYQSRQVGGTIWTDLPRDKATSYLESRAQFVLKSDGTWTDMLTPADWRAPVTLTSIGKTLKGNDPATGIGVTFEERRVDLSNQPATLGVSGTLFGPDVSVYPALASPFPSRTSGYLGIKSFAEDYVVLPLGLGNPFCEFPYSKGGACAATYATRPNLPPYDPSRPPYNPNVPQNDAKLPSPLTSVQQLVGLSIVDSQILQATAEILPSGQARITVEFDPRTPDDDVIFNATWSIYARNPNVMVFDMARADAQTLASTGAPVPLTQGAKFVLAVRNGQLHGGLLFPAGYGQRTIQFANALPSVLTTPIARPPLLSTQRMSAN
;
A
#
# COMPACT_ATOMS: atom_id res chain seq x y z
N MET A 1 -26.74 8.50 -52.99
CA MET A 1 -26.57 7.44 -54.02
C MET A 1 -25.74 6.32 -53.41
N ASN A 2 -26.32 5.13 -53.40
CA ASN A 2 -25.80 3.78 -53.14
C ASN A 2 -25.00 3.51 -51.86
N GLY A 3 -25.69 2.92 -50.89
CA GLY A 3 -25.11 2.20 -49.77
C GLY A 3 -24.80 0.74 -50.12
N ILE A 4 -23.83 0.17 -49.40
CA ILE A 4 -23.44 -1.23 -49.49
C ILE A 4 -23.80 -1.90 -48.15
N ARG A 5 -24.69 -2.90 -48.21
CA ARG A 5 -25.05 -3.81 -47.12
C ARG A 5 -24.30 -5.13 -47.36
N PHE A 6 -23.70 -5.71 -46.32
CA PHE A 6 -23.28 -7.11 -46.31
C PHE A 6 -24.03 -7.85 -45.19
N THR A 7 -24.61 -8.99 -45.58
CA THR A 7 -25.50 -9.90 -44.84
C THR A 7 -24.72 -10.88 -43.95
N PRO A 8 -25.34 -11.42 -42.88
CA PRO A 8 -24.71 -12.38 -41.96
C PRO A 8 -24.92 -13.83 -42.43
N THR A 9 -23.92 -14.69 -42.22
CA THR A 9 -24.00 -16.13 -42.52
C THR A 9 -24.21 -16.92 -41.23
N MET A 10 -25.40 -17.47 -41.04
CA MET A 10 -25.67 -18.61 -40.15
C MET A 10 -25.53 -19.90 -40.98
N LEU A 11 -24.86 -20.92 -40.45
CA LEU A 11 -25.10 -22.30 -40.85
C LEU A 11 -24.91 -23.24 -39.64
N ALA A 12 -25.99 -23.94 -39.31
CA ALA A 12 -26.09 -24.97 -38.29
C ALA A 12 -25.98 -26.36 -38.93
N ALA A 13 -25.51 -27.37 -38.19
CA ALA A 13 -26.05 -28.74 -38.24
C ALA A 13 -25.43 -29.64 -37.15
N ALA A 14 -26.31 -30.27 -36.38
CA ALA A 14 -26.03 -31.29 -35.38
C ALA A 14 -25.88 -32.68 -36.01
N CYS A 15 -25.15 -33.60 -35.35
CA CYS A 15 -25.25 -35.05 -35.58
C CYS A 15 -25.00 -35.81 -34.27
N ALA A 16 -26.01 -36.54 -33.83
CA ALA A 16 -25.96 -37.56 -32.79
C ALA A 16 -26.56 -38.86 -33.34
N THR A 17 -25.95 -40.01 -33.05
CA THR A 17 -26.49 -41.40 -33.03
C THR A 17 -25.31 -42.34 -32.72
N MET A 18 -25.23 -42.95 -31.53
CA MET A 18 -25.80 -44.24 -31.06
C MET A 18 -25.00 -45.51 -31.42
N LEU A 19 -24.85 -46.33 -30.38
CA LEU A 19 -24.16 -47.62 -30.19
C LEU A 19 -24.47 -48.70 -31.24
N SER A 20 -23.49 -49.56 -31.53
CA SER A 20 -23.44 -50.97 -31.06
C SER A 20 -22.40 -51.80 -31.83
N ALA A 21 -21.47 -52.43 -31.12
CA ALA A 21 -20.76 -53.62 -31.59
C ALA A 21 -20.48 -54.53 -30.40
N CYS A 22 -20.92 -55.77 -30.53
CA CYS A 22 -20.90 -56.82 -29.52
C CYS A 22 -19.88 -57.89 -29.95
N GLY A 23 -19.08 -58.39 -29.01
CA GLY A 23 -18.72 -59.80 -28.89
C GLY A 23 -17.42 -60.32 -29.56
N SER A 24 -16.42 -60.63 -28.73
CA SER A 24 -15.66 -61.89 -28.81
C SER A 24 -14.99 -62.16 -27.45
N GLY A 25 -15.25 -63.32 -26.84
CA GLY A 25 -14.80 -63.68 -25.49
C GLY A 25 -13.41 -64.32 -25.41
N ASN A 26 -12.92 -64.47 -24.18
CA ASN A 26 -12.16 -65.62 -23.69
C ASN A 26 -12.05 -65.59 -22.15
N ASP A 27 -12.19 -66.76 -21.54
CA ASP A 27 -12.21 -67.00 -20.10
C ASP A 27 -10.85 -66.77 -19.42
N GLY A 28 -10.87 -66.15 -18.23
CA GLY A 28 -9.70 -66.01 -17.37
C GLY A 28 -9.96 -65.07 -16.19
N GLN A 29 -10.18 -65.65 -15.01
CA GLN A 29 -10.29 -64.92 -13.75
C GLN A 29 -9.03 -64.09 -13.47
N ALA A 30 -9.21 -62.78 -13.36
CA ALA A 30 -8.30 -61.88 -12.66
C ALA A 30 -9.13 -60.79 -11.98
N HIS A 31 -8.90 -60.57 -10.68
CA HIS A 31 -9.53 -59.53 -9.89
C HIS A 31 -9.43 -58.16 -10.58
N ALA A 32 -10.57 -57.60 -10.98
CA ALA A 32 -10.65 -56.23 -11.43
C ALA A 32 -10.44 -55.31 -10.22
N ALA A 33 -9.23 -54.76 -10.12
CA ALA A 33 -8.97 -53.58 -9.31
C ALA A 33 -9.91 -52.47 -9.78
N SER A 34 -10.77 -52.02 -8.87
CA SER A 34 -11.57 -50.81 -9.04
C SER A 34 -10.62 -49.62 -9.21
N THR A 35 -10.47 -49.13 -10.43
CA THR A 35 -9.86 -47.83 -10.69
C THR A 35 -10.84 -46.75 -10.24
N SER A 36 -10.86 -46.46 -8.94
CA SER A 36 -11.42 -45.21 -8.44
C SER A 36 -10.59 -44.08 -9.04
N GLN A 37 -11.17 -43.33 -9.98
CA GLN A 37 -10.63 -42.04 -10.38
C GLN A 37 -10.41 -41.20 -9.11
N PRO A 38 -9.29 -40.47 -8.96
CA PRO A 38 -9.11 -39.59 -7.81
C PRO A 38 -10.22 -38.52 -7.85
N GLN A 39 -11.15 -38.59 -6.90
CA GLN A 39 -12.07 -37.49 -6.64
C GLN A 39 -11.22 -36.27 -6.25
N PRO A 40 -11.45 -35.08 -6.83
CA PRO A 40 -10.79 -33.87 -6.37
C PRO A 40 -11.02 -33.73 -4.85
N ALA A 41 -9.93 -33.63 -4.08
CA ALA A 41 -10.05 -33.45 -2.64
C ALA A 41 -10.73 -32.10 -2.37
N THR A 42 -11.97 -32.14 -1.85
CA THR A 42 -12.65 -30.93 -1.39
C THR A 42 -11.83 -30.33 -0.26
N GLN A 43 -11.38 -29.08 -0.43
CA GLN A 43 -10.59 -28.42 0.60
C GLN A 43 -11.52 -28.09 1.78
N THR A 44 -11.02 -28.26 3.00
CA THR A 44 -11.77 -27.91 4.21
C THR A 44 -11.14 -26.70 4.86
N ILE A 45 -11.86 -25.59 4.85
CA ILE A 45 -11.50 -24.36 5.56
C ILE A 45 -12.00 -24.53 6.98
N SER A 46 -11.09 -24.61 7.95
CA SER A 46 -11.44 -24.87 9.34
C SER A 46 -10.72 -23.92 10.28
N GLY A 47 -11.32 -23.70 11.45
CA GLY A 47 -10.76 -22.85 12.48
C GLY A 47 -11.75 -22.59 13.60
N LYS A 48 -11.67 -21.41 14.20
CA LYS A 48 -12.47 -21.01 15.36
C LYS A 48 -12.95 -19.57 15.23
N ALA A 49 -14.12 -19.27 15.78
CA ALA A 49 -14.55 -17.88 16.02
C ALA A 49 -14.25 -17.50 17.48
N ILE A 50 -13.53 -16.40 17.71
CA ILE A 50 -12.92 -16.06 19.02
C ILE A 50 -13.07 -14.55 19.34
N ASP A 51 -13.98 -14.17 20.26
CA ASP A 51 -13.84 -13.07 21.23
C ASP A 51 -13.33 -13.68 22.55
N GLY A 52 -14.17 -14.36 23.33
CA GLY A 52 -13.86 -15.72 23.75
C GLY A 52 -14.38 -16.73 22.72
N TYR A 53 -14.30 -18.04 22.97
CA TYR A 53 -14.87 -18.99 22.01
C TYR A 53 -16.37 -18.70 21.78
N LEU A 54 -16.72 -18.45 20.52
CA LEU A 54 -18.07 -18.07 20.10
C LEU A 54 -18.83 -19.31 19.64
N ALA A 55 -19.73 -19.83 20.48
CA ALA A 55 -20.57 -20.99 20.18
C ALA A 55 -21.91 -20.56 19.54
N GLY A 56 -22.31 -21.25 18.46
CA GLY A 56 -23.55 -20.98 17.75
C GLY A 56 -23.51 -19.78 16.78
N ALA A 57 -22.33 -19.31 16.38
CA ALA A 57 -22.17 -18.29 15.34
C ALA A 57 -22.24 -18.94 13.95
N LEU A 58 -22.87 -18.28 12.97
CA LEU A 58 -22.80 -18.70 11.58
C LEU A 58 -21.50 -18.19 10.97
N VAL A 59 -20.68 -19.10 10.43
CA VAL A 59 -19.45 -18.76 9.71
C VAL A 59 -19.63 -19.06 8.23
N CYS A 60 -19.30 -18.12 7.35
CA CYS A 60 -19.37 -18.32 5.89
C CYS A 60 -18.12 -17.81 5.17
N LEU A 61 -17.89 -18.34 3.97
CA LEU A 61 -16.94 -17.80 3.00
C LEU A 61 -17.66 -16.79 2.09
N ASP A 62 -17.34 -15.50 2.24
CA ASP A 62 -17.90 -14.38 1.47
C ASP A 62 -17.33 -14.39 0.04
N LEU A 63 -18.09 -14.97 -0.89
CA LEU A 63 -17.67 -15.16 -2.28
C LEU A 63 -17.96 -13.93 -3.15
N ASN A 64 -18.96 -13.13 -2.77
CA ASN A 64 -19.36 -11.95 -3.52
C ASN A 64 -18.79 -10.64 -2.97
N THR A 65 -18.05 -10.70 -1.86
CA THR A 65 -17.35 -9.59 -1.18
C THR A 65 -18.27 -8.52 -0.58
N ASN A 66 -19.53 -8.85 -0.27
CA ASN A 66 -20.49 -7.89 0.28
C ASN A 66 -20.46 -7.78 1.82
N GLY A 67 -19.77 -8.69 2.51
CA GLY A 67 -19.61 -8.65 3.96
C GLY A 67 -20.79 -9.22 4.75
N VAL A 68 -21.66 -9.97 4.08
CA VAL A 68 -22.83 -10.63 4.65
C VAL A 68 -22.76 -12.11 4.26
N CYS A 69 -23.17 -13.01 5.16
CA CYS A 69 -23.36 -14.41 4.79
C CYS A 69 -24.65 -14.57 4.00
N ASP A 70 -24.52 -14.68 2.68
CA ASP A 70 -25.66 -14.84 1.79
C ASP A 70 -26.13 -16.28 1.66
N THR A 71 -27.39 -16.43 1.23
CA THR A 71 -27.93 -17.74 0.90
C THR A 71 -27.17 -18.34 -0.28
N GLY A 72 -26.63 -19.55 -0.10
CA GLY A 72 -25.85 -20.28 -1.10
C GLY A 72 -24.34 -20.17 -0.93
N GLU A 73 -23.85 -19.33 -0.01
CA GLU A 73 -22.43 -19.30 0.32
C GLU A 73 -22.03 -20.49 1.22
N PRO A 74 -20.82 -21.07 1.02
CA PRO A 74 -20.31 -22.14 1.87
C PRO A 74 -20.25 -21.67 3.33
N SER A 75 -20.88 -22.42 4.23
CA SER A 75 -21.03 -22.00 5.63
C SER A 75 -21.10 -23.18 6.61
N ALA A 76 -20.85 -22.88 7.88
CA ALA A 76 -20.96 -23.79 9.02
C ALA A 76 -21.32 -23.02 10.29
N THR A 77 -22.03 -23.64 11.22
CA THR A 77 -22.27 -23.07 12.55
C THR A 77 -21.18 -23.52 13.51
N THR A 78 -20.69 -22.61 14.36
CA THR A 78 -19.66 -22.96 15.33
C THR A 78 -20.18 -23.89 16.41
N ASP A 79 -19.36 -24.88 16.79
CA ASP A 79 -19.68 -25.83 17.85
C ASP A 79 -19.56 -25.22 19.26
N ALA A 80 -19.73 -26.06 20.28
CA ALA A 80 -19.65 -25.65 21.69
C ALA A 80 -18.26 -25.13 22.12
N ASN A 81 -17.22 -25.32 21.31
CA ASN A 81 -15.85 -24.83 21.53
C ASN A 81 -15.44 -23.77 20.50
N GLY A 82 -16.42 -23.21 19.77
CA GLY A 82 -16.21 -22.20 18.74
C GLY A 82 -15.63 -22.71 17.42
N ASN A 83 -15.48 -24.02 17.22
CA ASN A 83 -14.89 -24.57 15.99
C ASN A 83 -15.86 -24.51 14.81
N PHE A 84 -15.35 -24.27 13.61
CA PHE A 84 -16.09 -24.43 12.36
C PHE A 84 -15.27 -25.21 11.31
N ALA A 85 -15.96 -25.82 10.35
CA ALA A 85 -15.35 -26.46 9.20
C ALA A 85 -16.28 -26.29 7.97
N ILE A 86 -15.78 -25.63 6.93
CA ILE A 86 -16.50 -25.34 5.69
C ILE A 86 -15.83 -26.11 4.56
N ALA A 87 -16.59 -26.95 3.87
CA ALA A 87 -16.13 -27.61 2.66
C ALA A 87 -16.25 -26.66 1.47
N TYR A 88 -15.16 -26.47 0.74
CA TYR A 88 -15.12 -25.64 -0.46
C TYR A 88 -14.11 -26.20 -1.46
N ASP A 89 -14.52 -26.34 -2.72
CA ASP A 89 -13.72 -26.92 -3.80
C ASP A 89 -13.00 -25.86 -4.66
N GLY A 90 -13.20 -24.57 -4.38
CA GLY A 90 -12.51 -23.46 -5.03
C GLY A 90 -11.31 -22.90 -4.25
N ASP A 91 -10.71 -21.83 -4.79
CA ASP A 91 -9.66 -21.07 -4.11
C ASP A 91 -10.25 -20.00 -3.18
N ALA A 92 -10.19 -20.26 -1.88
CA ALA A 92 -10.62 -19.32 -0.86
C ALA A 92 -9.58 -18.23 -0.55
N THR A 93 -8.35 -18.32 -1.06
CA THR A 93 -7.27 -17.38 -0.73
C THR A 93 -7.70 -15.93 -1.02
N GLY A 94 -7.51 -15.05 -0.04
CA GLY A 94 -7.85 -13.63 -0.12
C GLY A 94 -9.33 -13.30 0.13
N GLN A 95 -10.24 -14.28 0.05
CA GLN A 95 -11.66 -14.07 0.36
C GLN A 95 -11.86 -13.84 1.86
N ARG A 96 -13.03 -13.33 2.27
CA ARG A 96 -13.33 -13.17 3.70
C ARG A 96 -14.00 -14.40 4.27
N LEU A 97 -13.55 -14.82 5.45
CA LEU A 97 -14.34 -15.62 6.37
C LEU A 97 -15.10 -14.66 7.28
N LEU A 98 -16.41 -14.80 7.35
CA LEU A 98 -17.28 -13.97 8.17
C LEU A 98 -17.86 -14.81 9.30
N ALA A 99 -17.83 -14.34 10.53
CA ALA A 99 -18.52 -14.92 11.66
C ALA A 99 -19.64 -13.96 12.11
N GLN A 100 -20.89 -14.35 11.87
CA GLN A 100 -22.06 -13.60 12.31
C GLN A 100 -22.38 -13.93 13.76
N VAL A 101 -22.32 -12.90 14.59
CA VAL A 101 -22.61 -12.93 16.03
C VAL A 101 -23.95 -12.26 16.26
N SER A 102 -24.81 -12.90 17.05
CA SER A 102 -26.13 -12.38 17.42
C SER A 102 -26.44 -12.67 18.88
N ALA A 103 -27.65 -12.30 19.35
CA ALA A 103 -28.11 -12.62 20.70
C ALA A 103 -28.19 -14.14 20.98
N SER A 104 -28.19 -15.01 19.96
CA SER A 104 -28.14 -16.47 20.14
C SER A 104 -26.72 -17.04 20.24
N THR A 105 -25.70 -16.23 19.91
CA THR A 105 -24.30 -16.64 20.03
C THR A 105 -23.84 -16.51 21.47
N ARG A 106 -23.12 -17.52 21.96
CA ARG A 106 -22.58 -17.54 23.33
C ARG A 106 -21.07 -17.33 23.29
N ASP A 107 -20.59 -16.36 24.05
CA ASP A 107 -19.17 -16.17 24.31
C ASP A 107 -18.79 -16.86 25.62
N LEU A 108 -17.91 -17.86 25.55
CA LEU A 108 -17.50 -18.65 26.72
C LEU A 108 -16.59 -17.91 27.70
N SER A 109 -16.07 -16.73 27.34
CA SER A 109 -15.29 -15.88 28.25
C SER A 109 -16.18 -14.94 29.07
N ARG A 110 -17.45 -14.78 28.69
CA ARG A 110 -18.41 -13.88 29.35
C ARG A 110 -19.29 -14.62 30.37
N PRO A 111 -19.88 -13.92 31.35
CA PRO A 111 -20.75 -14.54 32.34
C PRO A 111 -21.89 -15.35 31.72
N GLN A 112 -22.27 -16.44 32.38
CA GLN A 112 -23.40 -17.26 31.93
C GLN A 112 -24.66 -16.42 31.76
N GLY A 113 -25.31 -16.54 30.60
CA GLY A 113 -26.52 -15.78 30.28
C GLY A 113 -26.28 -14.41 29.66
N PHE A 114 -25.01 -14.00 29.49
CA PHE A 114 -24.68 -12.85 28.65
C PHE A 114 -25.24 -13.02 27.25
N GLN A 115 -25.83 -11.95 26.72
CA GLN A 115 -26.28 -11.84 25.33
C GLN A 115 -25.64 -10.60 24.73
N PHE A 116 -25.16 -10.72 23.49
CA PHE A 116 -24.68 -9.54 22.77
C PHE A 116 -25.83 -8.55 22.57
N PRO A 117 -25.62 -7.26 22.90
CA PRO A 117 -26.68 -6.25 22.82
C PRO A 117 -27.04 -5.87 21.37
N ALA A 118 -26.19 -6.25 20.41
CA ALA A 118 -26.42 -6.06 18.99
C ALA A 118 -25.84 -7.24 18.19
N SER A 119 -26.40 -7.49 17.01
CA SER A 119 -25.78 -8.41 16.03
C SER A 119 -24.67 -7.69 15.27
N PHE A 120 -23.59 -8.41 14.95
CA PHE A 120 -22.44 -7.88 14.20
C PHE A 120 -21.69 -9.01 13.50
N THR A 121 -20.79 -8.66 12.58
CA THR A 121 -19.98 -9.62 11.84
C THR A 121 -18.50 -9.37 12.13
N LEU A 122 -17.79 -10.41 12.55
CA LEU A 122 -16.32 -10.44 12.56
C LEU A 122 -15.82 -11.03 11.24
N SER A 123 -14.60 -10.65 10.84
CA SER A 123 -14.02 -11.12 9.59
C SER A 123 -12.57 -11.58 9.74
N ALA A 124 -12.12 -12.41 8.81
CA ALA A 124 -10.72 -12.75 8.61
C ALA A 124 -10.44 -12.89 7.11
N VAL A 125 -9.20 -12.65 6.68
CA VAL A 125 -8.78 -12.94 5.31
C VAL A 125 -8.36 -14.39 5.22
N ALA A 126 -8.98 -15.13 4.33
CA ALA A 126 -8.76 -16.55 4.19
C ALA A 126 -7.43 -16.84 3.49
N SER A 127 -6.67 -17.80 4.00
CA SER A 127 -5.44 -18.35 3.40
C SER A 127 -5.68 -19.66 2.64
N GLY A 128 -6.92 -20.16 2.63
CA GLY A 128 -7.29 -21.43 1.97
C GLY A 128 -6.86 -22.71 2.71
N THR A 129 -6.41 -22.61 3.96
CA THR A 129 -5.87 -23.75 4.74
C THR A 129 -6.66 -24.05 6.03
N ALA A 130 -6.21 -24.99 6.85
CA ALA A 130 -6.78 -25.22 8.18
C ALA A 130 -6.25 -24.21 9.21
N ASN A 131 -6.87 -24.16 10.40
CA ASN A 131 -6.52 -23.29 11.53
C ASN A 131 -6.64 -21.79 11.24
N GLN A 132 -7.71 -21.39 10.55
CA GLN A 132 -8.02 -19.99 10.25
C GLN A 132 -9.00 -19.43 11.28
N HIS A 133 -8.52 -18.63 12.22
CA HIS A 133 -9.38 -18.05 13.26
C HIS A 133 -10.04 -16.75 12.82
N VAL A 134 -11.31 -16.57 13.15
CA VAL A 134 -12.06 -15.32 12.99
C VAL A 134 -12.16 -14.65 14.36
N THR A 135 -11.46 -13.53 14.53
CA THR A 135 -11.33 -12.82 15.80
C THR A 135 -11.58 -11.31 15.62
N PRO A 136 -11.81 -10.53 16.69
CA PRO A 136 -11.81 -9.07 16.60
C PRO A 136 -10.52 -8.51 15.99
N LEU A 137 -9.38 -9.17 16.21
CA LEU A 137 -8.09 -8.73 15.70
C LEU A 137 -7.92 -9.04 14.20
N THR A 138 -8.36 -10.21 13.73
CA THR A 138 -8.40 -10.48 12.28
C THR A 138 -9.39 -9.58 11.56
N ALA A 139 -10.49 -9.20 12.23
CA ALA A 139 -11.47 -8.27 11.68
C ALA A 139 -10.85 -6.88 11.51
N MET A 140 -10.01 -6.46 12.47
CA MET A 140 -9.23 -5.22 12.34
C MET A 140 -8.23 -5.28 11.18
N VAL A 141 -7.54 -6.40 10.99
CA VAL A 141 -6.65 -6.58 9.83
C VAL A 141 -7.44 -6.44 8.53
N ALA A 142 -8.59 -7.12 8.41
CA ALA A 142 -9.45 -7.03 7.23
C ALA A 142 -9.94 -5.58 7.00
N ALA A 143 -10.37 -4.87 8.05
CA ALA A 143 -10.83 -3.49 7.95
C ALA A 143 -9.72 -2.51 7.49
N GLN A 144 -8.49 -2.71 7.97
CA GLN A 144 -7.32 -1.92 7.53
C GLN A 144 -6.93 -2.23 6.08
N MET A 145 -7.06 -3.48 5.64
CA MET A 145 -6.93 -3.82 4.22
C MET A 145 -8.03 -3.14 3.40
N GLU A 146 -9.26 -3.13 3.87
CA GLU A 146 -10.32 -2.37 3.20
C GLU A 146 -10.09 -0.84 3.20
N ALA A 147 -9.22 -0.32 4.06
CA ALA A 147 -8.73 1.06 4.04
C ALA A 147 -7.50 1.27 3.14
N GLY A 148 -7.02 0.21 2.46
CA GLY A 148 -5.96 0.27 1.47
C GLY A 148 -4.58 -0.20 1.97
N MET A 149 -4.45 -0.72 3.19
CA MET A 149 -3.18 -1.27 3.68
C MET A 149 -2.85 -2.63 3.07
N SER A 150 -1.58 -2.96 2.85
CA SER A 150 -1.19 -4.35 2.62
C SER A 150 -1.55 -5.21 3.84
N GLN A 151 -1.64 -6.53 3.67
CA GLN A 151 -1.91 -7.40 4.81
C GLN A 151 -0.85 -7.28 5.92
N ALA A 152 0.42 -7.17 5.54
CA ALA A 152 1.52 -7.03 6.49
C ALA A 152 1.46 -5.70 7.27
N GLU A 153 1.14 -4.59 6.59
CA GLU A 153 0.93 -3.30 7.26
C GLU A 153 -0.27 -3.32 8.20
N ALA A 154 -1.37 -3.95 7.78
CA ALA A 154 -2.56 -4.09 8.60
C ALA A 154 -2.28 -4.92 9.88
N ILE A 155 -1.51 -6.01 9.77
CA ILE A 155 -1.05 -6.79 10.92
C ILE A 155 -0.18 -5.94 11.84
N ALA A 156 0.80 -5.23 11.29
CA ALA A 156 1.69 -4.36 12.08
C ALA A 156 0.91 -3.24 12.81
N ALA A 157 -0.13 -2.69 12.17
CA ALA A 157 -1.00 -1.69 12.78
C ALA A 157 -1.80 -2.26 13.98
N VAL A 158 -2.32 -3.48 13.85
CA VAL A 158 -3.00 -4.19 14.94
C VAL A 158 -2.03 -4.53 16.08
N GLN A 159 -0.85 -5.05 15.77
CA GLN A 159 0.21 -5.31 16.76
C GLN A 159 0.61 -4.06 17.53
N LYS A 160 0.71 -2.92 16.83
CA LYS A 160 1.01 -1.62 17.45
C LYS A 160 -0.10 -1.18 18.41
N LEU A 161 -1.37 -1.43 18.10
CA LEU A 161 -2.48 -1.17 19.03
C LEU A 161 -2.40 -2.07 20.28
N LEU A 162 -2.01 -3.33 20.11
CA LEU A 162 -1.84 -4.28 21.22
C LEU A 162 -0.63 -3.94 22.10
N GLY A 163 0.35 -3.21 21.55
CA GLY A 163 1.63 -2.96 22.22
C GLY A 163 2.54 -4.19 22.26
N ALA A 164 2.28 -5.20 21.43
CA ALA A 164 3.01 -6.46 21.40
C ALA A 164 3.02 -7.09 19.99
N GLN A 165 4.04 -7.89 19.69
CA GLN A 165 4.20 -8.60 18.41
C GLN A 165 3.38 -9.90 18.39
N ILE A 166 2.08 -9.78 18.65
CA ILE A 166 1.14 -10.91 18.71
C ILE A 166 0.56 -11.14 17.32
N ASP A 167 0.43 -12.40 16.91
CA ASP A 167 -0.29 -12.73 15.69
C ASP A 167 -1.80 -12.49 15.87
N PRO A 168 -2.44 -11.57 15.12
CA PRO A 168 -3.88 -11.33 15.17
C PRO A 168 -4.74 -12.58 14.93
N ALA A 169 -4.20 -13.56 14.22
CA ALA A 169 -4.86 -14.82 13.90
C ALA A 169 -4.62 -15.92 14.95
N SER A 170 -3.86 -15.67 16.02
CA SER A 170 -3.59 -16.68 17.05
C SER A 170 -4.81 -16.97 17.94
N ASP A 171 -4.91 -18.21 18.44
CA ASP A 171 -5.85 -18.57 19.50
C ASP A 171 -5.33 -18.08 20.86
N TYR A 172 -5.53 -16.79 21.14
CA TYR A 172 -5.11 -16.15 22.39
C TYR A 172 -5.83 -16.71 23.63
N VAL A 173 -6.97 -17.38 23.47
CA VAL A 173 -7.66 -18.08 24.56
C VAL A 173 -6.90 -19.36 24.93
N ALA A 174 -6.57 -20.20 23.95
CA ALA A 174 -5.78 -21.41 24.17
C ALA A 174 -4.37 -21.09 24.70
N ASN A 175 -3.79 -19.95 24.28
CA ASN A 175 -2.49 -19.48 24.74
C ASN A 175 -2.51 -18.90 26.17
N GLY A 176 -3.68 -18.72 26.78
CA GLY A 176 -3.81 -18.09 28.10
C GLY A 176 -3.45 -16.59 28.11
N ASP A 177 -3.52 -15.91 26.96
CA ASP A 177 -3.21 -14.49 26.84
C ASP A 177 -4.43 -13.64 27.23
N VAL A 178 -4.57 -13.46 28.54
CA VAL A 178 -5.65 -12.68 29.14
C VAL A 178 -5.64 -11.20 28.74
N THR A 179 -4.49 -10.66 28.35
CA THR A 179 -4.37 -9.25 27.93
C THR A 179 -4.98 -9.06 26.56
N THR A 180 -4.64 -9.93 25.62
CA THR A 180 -5.18 -9.92 24.27
C THR A 180 -6.67 -10.26 24.27
N LEU A 181 -7.10 -11.25 25.07
CA LEU A 181 -8.52 -11.55 25.28
C LEU A 181 -9.29 -10.31 25.76
N ALA A 182 -8.83 -9.64 26.83
CA ALA A 182 -9.50 -8.45 27.34
C ALA A 182 -9.58 -7.33 26.29
N LYS A 183 -8.54 -7.17 25.46
CA LYS A 183 -8.55 -6.17 24.38
C LYS A 183 -9.52 -6.55 23.26
N ALA A 184 -9.58 -7.82 22.87
CA ALA A 184 -10.53 -8.33 21.90
C ALA A 184 -11.97 -8.08 22.34
N SER A 185 -12.30 -8.35 23.60
CA SER A 185 -13.64 -8.08 24.16
C SER A 185 -13.96 -6.58 24.20
N GLN A 186 -12.98 -5.73 24.54
CA GLN A 186 -13.15 -4.27 24.47
C GLN A 186 -13.48 -3.78 23.05
N ILE A 187 -12.86 -4.38 22.03
CA ILE A 187 -13.13 -4.05 20.62
C ILE A 187 -14.58 -4.42 20.28
N VAL A 188 -15.04 -5.62 20.65
CA VAL A 188 -16.43 -6.06 20.43
C VAL A 188 -17.43 -5.19 21.17
N ASP A 189 -17.15 -4.85 22.42
CA ASP A 189 -17.98 -3.95 23.22
C ASP A 189 -18.06 -2.56 22.56
N LYS A 190 -16.95 -2.06 22.02
CA LYS A 190 -16.95 -0.79 21.29
C LYS A 190 -17.78 -0.86 20.00
N ILE A 191 -17.62 -1.93 19.19
CA ILE A 191 -18.43 -2.16 17.98
C ILE A 191 -19.93 -2.13 18.32
N THR A 192 -20.33 -2.88 19.35
CA THR A 192 -21.74 -3.01 19.74
C THR A 192 -22.29 -1.77 20.45
N SER A 193 -21.44 -0.99 21.15
CA SER A 193 -21.85 0.28 21.78
C SER A 193 -22.28 1.36 20.78
N LEU A 194 -21.85 1.23 19.51
CA LEU A 194 -22.17 2.14 18.41
C LEU A 194 -23.28 1.58 17.51
N ALA A 195 -23.94 0.50 17.94
CA ALA A 195 -25.02 -0.12 17.18
C ALA A 195 -26.26 0.79 17.09
N ALA A 196 -26.89 0.78 15.93
CA ALA A 196 -28.22 1.36 15.73
C ALA A 196 -29.25 0.24 15.59
N ASN A 197 -30.38 0.34 16.30
CA ASN A 197 -31.48 -0.63 16.22
C ASN A 197 -31.07 -2.09 16.53
N GLY A 198 -30.09 -2.30 17.41
CA GLY A 198 -29.64 -3.65 17.79
C GLY A 198 -28.85 -4.39 16.70
N ASN A 199 -28.36 -3.69 15.68
CA ASN A 199 -27.56 -4.26 14.61
C ASN A 199 -26.37 -3.35 14.26
N VAL A 200 -25.24 -3.95 13.92
CA VAL A 200 -24.07 -3.30 13.33
C VAL A 200 -23.86 -3.90 11.95
N ASP A 201 -24.09 -3.10 10.91
CA ASP A 201 -23.79 -3.55 9.55
C ASP A 201 -22.26 -3.62 9.31
N ALA A 202 -21.87 -4.30 8.22
CA ALA A 202 -20.47 -4.51 7.89
C ALA A 202 -19.70 -3.18 7.71
N ALA A 203 -20.35 -2.12 7.23
CA ALA A 203 -19.71 -0.82 7.05
C ALA A 203 -19.45 -0.13 8.39
N ALA A 204 -20.43 -0.11 9.29
CA ALA A 204 -20.30 0.45 10.63
C ALA A 204 -19.24 -0.29 11.45
N ALA A 205 -19.20 -1.62 11.37
CA ALA A 205 -18.16 -2.43 12.00
C ALA A 205 -16.77 -2.07 11.45
N ARG A 206 -16.57 -2.11 10.13
CA ARG A 206 -15.31 -1.72 9.47
C ARG A 206 -14.87 -0.31 9.88
N ASN A 207 -15.77 0.66 9.83
CA ASN A 207 -15.46 2.06 10.13
C ASN A 207 -15.07 2.24 11.60
N THR A 208 -15.72 1.52 12.52
CA THR A 208 -15.36 1.50 13.94
C THR A 208 -13.98 0.91 14.17
N LEU A 209 -13.68 -0.23 13.55
CA LEU A 209 -12.37 -0.88 13.64
C LEU A 209 -11.25 0.03 13.09
N ASN A 210 -11.52 0.72 11.98
CA ASN A 210 -10.59 1.68 11.41
C ASN A 210 -10.42 2.93 12.28
N ALA A 211 -11.47 3.37 12.97
CA ALA A 211 -11.40 4.49 13.91
C ALA A 211 -10.54 4.13 15.14
N ILE A 212 -10.66 2.89 15.66
CA ILE A 212 -9.81 2.36 16.73
C ILE A 212 -8.34 2.40 16.32
N ILE A 213 -7.99 1.87 15.13
CA ILE A 213 -6.61 1.92 14.64
C ILE A 213 -6.16 3.36 14.45
N ALA A 214 -6.98 4.26 13.88
CA ALA A 214 -6.60 5.65 13.65
C ALA A 214 -6.32 6.41 14.96
N LYS A 215 -7.16 6.19 16.00
CA LYS A 215 -6.95 6.76 17.34
C LYS A 215 -5.80 6.12 18.11
N GLY A 216 -5.60 4.82 17.93
CA GLY A 216 -4.63 4.07 18.72
C GLY A 216 -5.12 3.67 20.10
N ASP A 217 -6.42 3.80 20.33
CA ASP A 217 -7.08 3.43 21.57
C ASP A 217 -8.51 3.00 21.24
N VAL A 218 -9.04 2.06 22.02
CA VAL A 218 -10.40 1.53 21.83
C VAL A 218 -11.42 2.42 22.50
N VAL A 219 -11.15 2.89 23.72
CA VAL A 219 -12.14 3.51 24.61
C VAL A 219 -12.56 4.89 24.11
N SER A 220 -11.59 5.69 23.67
CA SER A 220 -11.75 7.08 23.23
C SER A 220 -12.41 7.26 21.86
N VAL A 221 -12.67 6.17 21.12
CA VAL A 221 -13.36 6.24 19.83
C VAL A 221 -14.79 6.75 19.99
N THR A 222 -15.11 7.80 19.23
CA THR A 222 -16.41 8.46 19.16
C THR A 222 -17.11 8.22 17.82
N GLN A 223 -18.40 8.55 17.74
CA GLN A 223 -19.14 8.50 16.47
C GLN A 223 -18.51 9.39 15.38
N THR A 224 -17.99 10.56 15.74
CA THR A 224 -17.31 11.45 14.80
C THR A 224 -16.09 10.78 14.16
N ASP A 225 -15.36 9.96 14.92
CA ASP A 225 -14.21 9.22 14.39
C ASP A 225 -14.64 8.13 13.40
N VAL A 226 -15.78 7.48 13.67
CA VAL A 226 -16.40 6.47 12.80
C VAL A 226 -16.88 7.12 11.50
N ASP A 227 -17.56 8.27 11.59
CA ASP A 227 -18.05 9.04 10.44
C ASP A 227 -16.88 9.51 9.56
N ALA A 228 -15.76 9.90 10.18
CA ALA A 228 -14.54 10.27 9.46
C ALA A 228 -13.93 9.08 8.68
N GLN A 229 -14.09 7.84 9.14
CA GLN A 229 -13.71 6.66 8.34
C GLN A 229 -14.74 6.34 7.27
N ALA A 230 -16.03 6.55 7.54
CA ALA A 230 -17.11 6.31 6.58
C ALA A 230 -17.00 7.17 5.31
N ALA A 231 -16.39 8.34 5.41
CA ALA A 231 -16.15 9.23 4.26
C ALA A 231 -15.03 8.74 3.32
N LYS A 232 -14.20 7.79 3.75
CA LYS A 232 -13.06 7.29 2.97
C LYS A 232 -13.48 6.21 1.97
N PRO A 233 -12.76 6.08 0.83
CA PRO A 233 -13.00 4.97 -0.09
C PRO A 233 -12.75 3.62 0.57
N VAL A 234 -13.48 2.61 0.11
CA VAL A 234 -13.36 1.21 0.54
C VAL A 234 -12.75 0.41 -0.61
N TYR A 235 -11.73 -0.39 -0.30
CA TYR A 235 -10.99 -1.19 -1.25
C TYR A 235 -11.32 -2.68 -1.07
N THR A 236 -11.86 -3.32 -2.10
CA THR A 236 -12.23 -4.75 -2.04
C THR A 236 -11.32 -5.60 -2.92
N LEU A 237 -11.16 -6.88 -2.58
CA LEU A 237 -10.30 -7.80 -3.31
C LEU A 237 -10.58 -7.80 -4.82
N ALA A 238 -9.53 -7.72 -5.63
CA ALA A 238 -9.59 -7.95 -7.06
C ALA A 238 -8.57 -9.02 -7.47
N ASP A 239 -8.89 -9.80 -8.49
CA ASP A 239 -7.93 -10.76 -9.04
C ASP A 239 -6.90 -10.01 -9.90
N ALA A 240 -5.70 -9.78 -9.35
CA ALA A 240 -4.64 -9.05 -10.04
C ALA A 240 -4.29 -9.67 -11.40
N SER A 241 -4.36 -10.99 -11.55
CA SER A 241 -4.09 -11.66 -12.83
C SER A 241 -5.12 -11.33 -13.91
N GLN A 242 -6.38 -11.13 -13.52
CA GLN A 242 -7.46 -10.77 -14.44
C GLN A 242 -7.44 -9.27 -14.75
N VAL A 243 -7.24 -8.44 -13.73
CA VAL A 243 -7.27 -6.98 -13.90
C VAL A 243 -6.09 -6.51 -14.75
N LEU A 244 -4.87 -6.99 -14.47
CA LEU A 244 -3.65 -6.60 -15.19
C LEU A 244 -3.41 -7.39 -16.48
N ALA A 245 -4.34 -8.27 -16.88
CA ALA A 245 -4.35 -8.86 -18.21
C ALA A 245 -4.60 -7.81 -19.31
N SER A 246 -5.11 -6.63 -18.94
CA SER A 246 -5.22 -5.45 -19.78
C SER A 246 -4.50 -4.26 -19.14
N PRO A 247 -4.11 -3.24 -19.93
CA PRO A 247 -3.45 -2.06 -19.40
C PRO A 247 -4.30 -1.28 -18.39
N LEU A 248 -3.71 -0.99 -17.24
CA LEU A 248 -4.20 -0.03 -16.26
C LEU A 248 -3.39 1.26 -16.31
N TYR A 249 -4.07 2.38 -16.16
CA TYR A 249 -3.52 3.73 -16.33
C TYR A 249 -3.52 4.47 -14.99
N SER A 250 -2.37 5.01 -14.60
CA SER A 250 -2.24 5.80 -13.36
C SER A 250 -1.70 7.18 -13.70
N PHE A 251 -2.27 8.22 -13.07
CA PHE A 251 -1.80 9.58 -13.28
C PHE A 251 -0.55 9.83 -12.44
N VAL A 252 0.54 10.22 -13.11
CA VAL A 252 1.81 10.55 -12.48
C VAL A 252 1.98 12.06 -12.54
N ASP A 253 2.17 12.64 -11.36
CA ASP A 253 2.60 14.01 -11.07
C ASP A 253 2.81 14.93 -12.30
N ALA A 254 1.98 15.98 -12.40
CA ALA A 254 1.81 16.76 -13.62
C ALA A 254 2.47 18.13 -13.67
N TYR A 255 3.16 18.62 -12.63
CA TYR A 255 3.69 19.99 -12.69
C TYR A 255 5.09 20.10 -12.09
N MET A 256 6.13 20.04 -12.93
CA MET A 256 7.26 20.99 -12.89
C MET A 256 8.30 20.78 -14.04
N THR A 257 8.19 21.66 -15.04
CA THR A 257 9.23 22.23 -15.95
C THR A 257 10.14 21.37 -16.83
N THR A 258 10.21 20.04 -16.70
CA THR A 258 11.08 19.21 -17.59
C THR A 258 10.32 18.40 -18.62
N LEU A 259 9.06 18.06 -18.33
CA LEU A 259 8.12 17.45 -19.24
C LEU A 259 7.02 18.49 -19.45
N ASP A 260 6.85 18.98 -20.67
CA ASP A 260 5.90 20.06 -20.97
C ASP A 260 4.42 19.63 -20.83
N GLY A 261 4.05 18.71 -19.91
CA GLY A 261 2.68 18.34 -19.54
C GLY A 261 2.57 17.00 -18.76
N PRO A 262 1.34 16.48 -18.53
CA PRO A 262 1.11 15.36 -17.61
C PRO A 262 1.76 14.05 -18.08
N THR A 263 2.08 13.19 -17.11
CA THR A 263 2.59 11.83 -17.35
C THR A 263 1.57 10.80 -16.88
N GLN A 264 1.49 9.67 -17.58
CA GLN A 264 0.74 8.51 -17.13
C GLN A 264 1.64 7.28 -17.10
N ALA A 265 1.45 6.46 -16.07
CA ALA A 265 2.00 5.11 -15.99
C ALA A 265 0.99 4.12 -16.55
N ILE A 266 1.45 3.13 -17.29
CA ILE A 266 0.64 2.07 -17.88
C ILE A 266 1.19 0.74 -17.38
N GLN A 267 0.41 0.03 -16.56
CA GLN A 267 0.81 -1.22 -15.93
C GLN A 267 0.02 -2.40 -16.52
N GLN A 268 0.71 -3.50 -16.81
CA GLN A 268 0.10 -4.74 -17.33
C GLN A 268 1.04 -5.94 -17.18
N ILE A 269 0.47 -7.14 -17.24
CA ILE A 269 1.22 -8.39 -17.35
C ILE A 269 1.48 -8.70 -18.83
N VAL A 270 2.76 -8.77 -19.21
CA VAL A 270 3.19 -9.14 -20.56
C VAL A 270 4.20 -10.29 -20.45
N SER A 271 3.88 -11.44 -21.05
CA SER A 271 4.78 -12.61 -21.09
C SER A 271 5.31 -13.00 -19.69
N ALA A 272 4.40 -13.14 -18.72
CA ALA A 272 4.71 -13.42 -17.31
C ALA A 272 5.60 -12.38 -16.61
N LYS A 273 5.65 -11.15 -17.12
CA LYS A 273 6.31 -10.03 -16.46
C LYS A 273 5.31 -8.93 -16.14
N LEU A 274 5.34 -8.40 -14.93
CA LEU A 274 4.66 -7.17 -14.62
C LEU A 274 5.51 -6.01 -15.14
N GLN A 275 4.96 -5.26 -16.09
CA GLN A 275 5.65 -4.17 -16.76
C GLN A 275 4.89 -2.87 -16.53
N THR A 276 5.64 -1.80 -16.26
CA THR A 276 5.14 -0.43 -16.28
C THR A 276 5.83 0.34 -17.39
N THR A 277 5.06 0.92 -18.31
CA THR A 277 5.54 1.90 -19.29
C THR A 277 4.99 3.28 -18.95
N TYR A 278 5.54 4.31 -19.57
CA TYR A 278 5.14 5.68 -19.31
C TYR A 278 4.85 6.40 -20.61
N GLN A 279 3.88 7.29 -20.55
CA GLN A 279 3.57 8.21 -21.64
C GLN A 279 3.46 9.63 -21.08
N SER A 280 3.94 10.60 -21.83
CA SER A 280 3.76 12.02 -21.52
C SER A 280 2.87 12.67 -22.56
N ARG A 281 2.20 13.75 -22.19
CA ARG A 281 1.42 14.58 -23.10
C ARG A 281 1.78 16.04 -22.88
N GLN A 282 1.88 16.84 -23.94
CA GLN A 282 2.09 18.29 -23.83
C GLN A 282 0.87 18.98 -23.15
N VAL A 283 1.08 20.08 -22.44
CA VAL A 283 0.04 20.93 -21.83
C VAL A 283 -0.85 21.46 -22.95
N GLY A 284 -2.16 21.26 -22.81
CA GLY A 284 -3.15 21.62 -23.83
C GLY A 284 -3.16 20.70 -25.06
N GLY A 285 -2.25 19.73 -25.16
CA GLY A 285 -2.26 18.69 -26.18
C GLY A 285 -3.22 17.55 -25.85
N THR A 286 -3.56 16.73 -26.86
CA THR A 286 -4.46 15.58 -26.72
C THR A 286 -3.77 14.23 -26.96
N ILE A 287 -2.51 14.23 -27.41
CA ILE A 287 -1.79 13.03 -27.86
C ILE A 287 -0.77 12.59 -26.80
N TRP A 288 -0.93 11.38 -26.28
CA TRP A 288 0.05 10.72 -25.43
C TRP A 288 1.19 10.16 -26.28
N THR A 289 2.43 10.42 -25.87
CA THR A 289 3.65 9.93 -26.51
C THR A 289 4.44 9.09 -25.53
N ASP A 290 5.02 7.98 -26.00
CA ASP A 290 5.85 7.11 -25.17
C ASP A 290 7.03 7.89 -24.57
N LEU A 291 7.17 7.74 -23.25
CA LEU A 291 8.28 8.30 -22.49
C LEU A 291 9.33 7.20 -22.30
N PRO A 292 10.56 7.38 -22.80
CA PRO A 292 11.63 6.39 -22.64
C PRO A 292 11.90 6.06 -21.17
N ARG A 293 12.25 4.79 -20.90
CA ARG A 293 12.38 4.27 -19.52
C ARG A 293 13.47 4.99 -18.70
N ASP A 294 14.49 5.50 -19.37
CA ASP A 294 15.61 6.25 -18.78
C ASP A 294 15.25 7.70 -18.41
N LYS A 295 14.07 8.18 -18.81
CA LYS A 295 13.58 9.51 -18.47
C LYS A 295 12.77 9.47 -17.18
N ALA A 296 13.07 10.38 -16.27
CA ALA A 296 12.25 10.54 -15.08
C ALA A 296 10.83 11.03 -15.44
N THR A 297 9.85 10.61 -14.66
CA THR A 297 8.43 10.91 -14.84
C THR A 297 7.94 12.03 -13.94
N SER A 298 8.76 12.42 -12.95
CA SER A 298 8.45 13.48 -11.98
C SER A 298 9.74 14.17 -11.51
N TYR A 299 9.57 15.34 -10.90
CA TYR A 299 10.60 16.08 -10.17
C TYR A 299 11.00 15.41 -8.85
N LEU A 300 10.05 14.72 -8.22
CA LEU A 300 10.26 13.96 -6.99
C LEU A 300 10.83 12.56 -7.26
N GLU A 301 11.02 12.18 -8.53
CA GLU A 301 11.71 10.95 -8.87
C GLU A 301 13.21 11.16 -8.94
N SER A 302 13.94 10.31 -8.21
CA SER A 302 15.40 10.27 -8.24
C SER A 302 15.92 10.00 -9.65
N ARG A 303 17.03 10.65 -10.03
CA ARG A 303 17.72 10.40 -11.31
C ARG A 303 18.69 9.24 -11.23
N ALA A 304 19.14 8.93 -10.03
CA ALA A 304 19.83 7.70 -9.70
C ALA A 304 19.53 7.34 -8.25
N GLN A 305 19.75 6.10 -7.86
CA GLN A 305 19.60 5.72 -6.45
C GLN A 305 20.50 4.54 -6.09
N PHE A 306 20.86 4.44 -4.82
CA PHE A 306 21.35 3.20 -4.24
C PHE A 306 20.22 2.56 -3.46
N VAL A 307 20.11 1.25 -3.56
CA VAL A 307 19.15 0.48 -2.78
C VAL A 307 19.90 -0.56 -1.97
N LEU A 308 19.48 -0.76 -0.73
CA LEU A 308 20.07 -1.80 0.12
C LEU A 308 19.52 -3.16 -0.31
N LYS A 309 20.43 -4.11 -0.55
CA LYS A 309 20.08 -5.50 -0.86
C LYS A 309 19.78 -6.28 0.43
N SER A 310 19.22 -7.47 0.27
CA SER A 310 18.93 -8.39 1.38
C SER A 310 20.16 -8.79 2.20
N ASP A 311 21.32 -8.88 1.55
CA ASP A 311 22.62 -9.19 2.17
C ASP A 311 23.23 -8.02 2.97
N GLY A 312 22.55 -6.88 3.07
CA GLY A 312 23.02 -5.70 3.80
C GLY A 312 24.01 -4.84 3.03
N THR A 313 24.37 -5.19 1.80
CA THR A 313 25.22 -4.37 0.93
C THR A 313 24.40 -3.51 -0.03
N TRP A 314 25.00 -2.44 -0.56
CA TRP A 314 24.34 -1.55 -1.51
C TRP A 314 24.42 -2.10 -2.93
N THR A 315 23.41 -1.80 -3.75
CA THR A 315 23.53 -1.92 -5.21
C THR A 315 24.64 -1.02 -5.76
N ASP A 316 25.03 -1.28 -7.00
CA ASP A 316 25.60 -0.23 -7.84
C ASP A 316 24.58 0.90 -8.04
N MET A 317 25.04 2.02 -8.61
CA MET A 317 24.16 3.16 -8.86
C MET A 317 23.10 2.76 -9.88
N LEU A 318 21.84 2.71 -9.45
CA LEU A 318 20.70 2.43 -10.31
C LEU A 318 20.26 3.70 -11.02
N THR A 319 19.65 3.53 -12.20
CA THR A 319 19.03 4.56 -13.04
C THR A 319 17.53 4.27 -13.21
N PRO A 320 16.72 5.22 -13.74
CA PRO A 320 15.32 4.97 -14.03
C PRO A 320 15.07 3.72 -14.86
N ALA A 321 16.00 3.35 -15.74
CA ALA A 321 15.89 2.13 -16.52
C ALA A 321 15.94 0.85 -15.67
N ASP A 322 16.69 0.87 -14.57
CA ASP A 322 16.97 -0.29 -13.71
C ASP A 322 15.79 -0.58 -12.76
N TRP A 323 15.32 0.42 -12.01
CA TRP A 323 14.19 0.21 -11.07
C TRP A 323 12.81 0.12 -11.75
N ARG A 324 12.74 0.47 -13.04
CA ARG A 324 11.56 0.23 -13.90
C ARG A 324 11.70 -1.03 -14.75
N ALA A 325 12.73 -1.83 -14.53
CA ALA A 325 12.84 -3.12 -15.20
C ALA A 325 11.60 -3.99 -14.88
N PRO A 326 11.01 -4.66 -15.89
CA PRO A 326 9.86 -5.52 -15.66
C PRO A 326 10.17 -6.61 -14.63
N VAL A 327 9.24 -6.82 -13.69
CA VAL A 327 9.37 -7.85 -12.67
C VAL A 327 8.94 -9.18 -13.27
N THR A 328 9.83 -10.17 -13.30
CA THR A 328 9.46 -11.53 -13.71
C THR A 328 8.63 -12.17 -12.61
N LEU A 329 7.43 -12.62 -12.96
CA LEU A 329 6.48 -13.17 -12.00
C LEU A 329 6.75 -14.66 -11.77
N THR A 330 6.87 -15.04 -10.50
CA THR A 330 6.98 -16.42 -10.04
C THR A 330 5.62 -17.00 -9.66
N SER A 331 4.63 -16.15 -9.39
CA SER A 331 3.24 -16.52 -9.15
C SER A 331 2.30 -15.50 -9.79
N ILE A 332 1.26 -15.99 -10.46
CA ILE A 332 0.22 -15.18 -11.10
C ILE A 332 -1.13 -15.72 -10.64
N GLY A 333 -1.92 -14.86 -9.99
CA GLY A 333 -3.27 -15.14 -9.51
C GLY A 333 -3.86 -13.89 -8.87
N LYS A 334 -4.68 -14.06 -7.83
CA LYS A 334 -5.24 -12.92 -7.08
C LYS A 334 -4.18 -11.96 -6.55
N THR A 335 -3.01 -12.50 -6.21
CA THR A 335 -1.80 -11.73 -5.94
C THR A 335 -0.72 -12.14 -6.94
N LEU A 336 0.12 -11.18 -7.33
CA LEU A 336 1.30 -11.46 -8.16
C LEU A 336 2.53 -11.47 -7.26
N LYS A 337 3.45 -12.39 -7.51
CA LYS A 337 4.73 -12.44 -6.79
C LYS A 337 5.89 -12.52 -7.77
N GLY A 338 7.01 -11.93 -7.41
CA GLY A 338 8.26 -11.98 -8.16
C GLY A 338 9.41 -11.45 -7.32
N ASN A 339 10.51 -11.10 -7.99
CA ASN A 339 11.68 -10.49 -7.34
C ASN A 339 12.02 -9.19 -8.05
N ASP A 340 12.34 -8.16 -7.27
CA ASP A 340 12.84 -6.90 -7.79
C ASP A 340 14.15 -7.14 -8.57
N PRO A 341 14.23 -6.80 -9.86
CA PRO A 341 15.39 -7.14 -10.69
C PRO A 341 16.71 -6.50 -10.23
N ALA A 342 16.65 -5.36 -9.54
CA ALA A 342 17.84 -4.63 -9.12
C ALA A 342 18.40 -5.15 -7.79
N THR A 343 17.54 -5.61 -6.89
CA THR A 343 17.90 -5.98 -5.52
C THR A 343 17.75 -7.46 -5.20
N GLY A 344 16.93 -8.18 -5.97
CA GLY A 344 16.53 -9.56 -5.70
C GLY A 344 15.48 -9.70 -4.58
N ILE A 345 15.07 -8.61 -3.93
CA ILE A 345 14.08 -8.64 -2.84
C ILE A 345 12.74 -9.12 -3.39
N GLY A 346 12.07 -10.01 -2.65
CA GLY A 346 10.75 -10.51 -3.03
C GLY A 346 9.72 -9.37 -3.07
N VAL A 347 8.89 -9.34 -4.11
CA VAL A 347 7.85 -8.33 -4.30
C VAL A 347 6.49 -9.01 -4.42
N THR A 348 5.49 -8.44 -3.74
CA THR A 348 4.08 -8.82 -3.91
C THR A 348 3.31 -7.65 -4.51
N PHE A 349 2.42 -7.96 -5.45
CA PHE A 349 1.45 -7.00 -6.00
C PHE A 349 0.03 -7.48 -5.75
N GLU A 350 -0.80 -6.58 -5.25
CA GLU A 350 -2.22 -6.78 -5.02
C GLU A 350 -3.01 -5.72 -5.80
N GLU A 351 -4.17 -6.09 -6.31
CA GLU A 351 -5.13 -5.16 -6.89
C GLU A 351 -6.40 -5.17 -6.05
N ARG A 352 -6.97 -3.99 -5.82
CA ARG A 352 -8.25 -3.85 -5.11
C ARG A 352 -9.19 -2.93 -5.83
N ARG A 353 -10.44 -3.34 -6.02
CA ARG A 353 -11.48 -2.49 -6.63
C ARG A 353 -11.85 -1.36 -5.69
N VAL A 354 -12.15 -0.21 -6.26
CA VAL A 354 -12.63 0.97 -5.53
C VAL A 354 -13.67 1.72 -6.35
N ASP A 355 -14.75 2.15 -5.69
CA ASP A 355 -15.65 3.17 -6.20
C ASP A 355 -15.13 4.55 -5.78
N LEU A 356 -14.80 5.37 -6.76
CA LEU A 356 -14.29 6.73 -6.57
C LEU A 356 -15.38 7.77 -6.79
N SER A 357 -16.64 7.38 -6.98
CA SER A 357 -17.76 8.31 -7.17
C SER A 357 -17.80 9.38 -6.08
N ASN A 358 -17.71 10.65 -6.51
CA ASN A 358 -17.71 11.83 -5.64
C ASN A 358 -16.53 11.93 -4.66
N GLN A 359 -15.52 11.06 -4.79
CA GLN A 359 -14.29 11.14 -4.01
C GLN A 359 -13.37 12.25 -4.56
N PRO A 360 -12.49 12.85 -3.73
CA PRO A 360 -11.54 13.86 -4.19
C PRO A 360 -10.65 13.34 -5.33
N ALA A 361 -10.51 14.13 -6.41
CA ALA A 361 -9.66 13.76 -7.54
C ALA A 361 -8.17 13.65 -7.16
N THR A 362 -7.77 14.29 -6.05
CA THR A 362 -6.41 14.18 -5.49
C THR A 362 -6.02 12.75 -5.13
N LEU A 363 -6.98 11.85 -4.85
CA LEU A 363 -6.72 10.42 -4.66
C LEU A 363 -6.13 9.75 -5.91
N GLY A 364 -6.43 10.27 -7.11
CA GLY A 364 -5.90 9.75 -8.36
C GLY A 364 -4.45 10.15 -8.63
N VAL A 365 -3.88 11.07 -7.85
CA VAL A 365 -2.50 11.53 -8.04
C VAL A 365 -1.56 10.51 -7.41
N SER A 366 -0.93 9.72 -8.27
CA SER A 366 0.06 8.75 -7.82
C SER A 366 1.40 9.44 -7.63
N GLY A 367 1.97 9.24 -6.44
CA GLY A 367 3.30 9.70 -6.11
C GLY A 367 4.39 8.82 -6.68
N THR A 368 5.61 9.37 -6.69
CA THR A 368 6.80 8.54 -6.77
C THR A 368 7.05 7.88 -5.40
N LEU A 369 8.20 7.21 -5.25
CA LEU A 369 8.64 6.68 -3.96
C LEU A 369 8.65 7.75 -2.84
N PHE A 370 8.80 9.03 -3.20
CA PHE A 370 8.90 10.16 -2.28
C PHE A 370 7.58 10.92 -2.10
N GLY A 371 6.47 10.36 -2.60
CA GLY A 371 5.14 10.97 -2.54
C GLY A 371 4.75 11.72 -3.81
N PRO A 372 3.47 12.15 -3.91
CA PRO A 372 2.99 12.97 -5.01
C PRO A 372 3.35 14.45 -4.80
N ASP A 373 3.52 15.18 -5.91
CA ASP A 373 3.55 16.63 -5.84
C ASP A 373 2.14 17.16 -5.54
N VAL A 374 2.02 17.85 -4.41
CA VAL A 374 0.77 18.47 -3.98
C VAL A 374 0.48 19.80 -4.67
N SER A 375 1.43 20.35 -5.42
CA SER A 375 1.25 21.61 -6.17
C SER A 375 0.08 21.56 -7.16
N VAL A 376 -0.30 20.36 -7.60
CA VAL A 376 -1.43 20.11 -8.51
C VAL A 376 -2.78 20.04 -7.81
N TYR A 377 -2.81 19.87 -6.48
CA TYR A 377 -4.06 19.65 -5.74
C TYR A 377 -5.07 20.80 -5.87
N PRO A 378 -4.68 22.08 -5.83
CA PRO A 378 -5.61 23.20 -6.02
C PRO A 378 -6.37 23.14 -7.35
N ALA A 379 -5.79 22.47 -8.34
CA ALA A 379 -6.35 22.36 -9.66
C ALA A 379 -7.18 21.08 -9.89
N LEU A 380 -7.13 20.14 -8.94
CA LEU A 380 -7.97 18.96 -8.85
C LEU A 380 -9.15 19.20 -7.89
N ALA A 381 -9.73 20.41 -7.94
CA ALA A 381 -10.78 20.84 -7.02
C ALA A 381 -12.13 20.12 -7.25
N SER A 382 -12.37 19.62 -8.46
CA SER A 382 -13.57 18.83 -8.74
C SER A 382 -13.37 17.37 -8.31
N PRO A 383 -14.36 16.75 -7.66
CA PRO A 383 -14.28 15.32 -7.34
C PRO A 383 -14.36 14.47 -8.61
N PHE A 384 -14.06 13.19 -8.46
CA PHE A 384 -14.35 12.21 -9.51
C PHE A 384 -15.85 12.18 -9.84
N PRO A 385 -16.23 12.09 -11.13
CA PRO A 385 -17.61 11.93 -11.55
C PRO A 385 -18.29 10.72 -10.91
N SER A 386 -19.62 10.72 -10.85
CA SER A 386 -20.37 9.54 -10.44
C SER A 386 -20.09 8.34 -11.36
N ARG A 387 -20.11 7.13 -10.78
CA ARG A 387 -19.78 5.86 -11.44
C ARG A 387 -18.32 5.76 -11.91
N THR A 388 -17.42 6.56 -11.32
CA THR A 388 -15.99 6.38 -11.55
C THR A 388 -15.51 5.19 -10.72
N SER A 389 -15.10 4.12 -11.39
CA SER A 389 -14.44 2.98 -10.75
C SER A 389 -12.95 2.99 -11.05
N GLY A 390 -12.17 2.41 -10.15
CA GLY A 390 -10.74 2.23 -10.31
C GLY A 390 -10.24 1.03 -9.55
N TYR A 391 -8.91 0.90 -9.54
CA TYR A 391 -8.19 -0.10 -8.77
C TYR A 391 -7.12 0.58 -7.93
N LEU A 392 -6.94 0.12 -6.70
CA LEU A 392 -5.78 0.41 -5.89
C LEU A 392 -4.76 -0.71 -6.11
N GLY A 393 -3.70 -0.40 -6.85
CA GLY A 393 -2.53 -1.25 -6.93
C GLY A 393 -1.66 -1.06 -5.69
N ILE A 394 -1.26 -2.16 -5.05
CA ILE A 394 -0.41 -2.18 -3.87
C ILE A 394 0.84 -3.01 -4.19
N LYS A 395 2.01 -2.38 -4.19
CA LYS A 395 3.31 -3.06 -4.28
C LYS A 395 3.97 -3.10 -2.90
N SER A 396 4.35 -4.28 -2.43
CA SER A 396 5.07 -4.44 -1.15
C SER A 396 6.32 -5.30 -1.33
N PHE A 397 7.31 -5.05 -0.47
CA PHE A 397 8.57 -5.79 -0.44
C PHE A 397 8.59 -6.76 0.75
N ALA A 398 9.20 -7.93 0.56
CA ALA A 398 9.31 -8.96 1.58
C ALA A 398 10.27 -8.59 2.73
N GLU A 399 11.08 -7.55 2.52
CA GLU A 399 12.08 -7.04 3.45
C GLU A 399 12.01 -5.50 3.46
N ASP A 400 12.64 -4.84 4.44
CA ASP A 400 12.69 -3.37 4.41
C ASP A 400 13.38 -2.91 3.11
N TYR A 401 12.80 -1.92 2.46
CA TYR A 401 13.35 -1.33 1.25
C TYR A 401 14.01 0.00 1.62
N VAL A 402 15.35 0.03 1.65
CA VAL A 402 16.12 1.25 1.98
C VAL A 402 16.66 1.86 0.70
N VAL A 403 16.27 3.10 0.43
CA VAL A 403 16.66 3.85 -0.76
C VAL A 403 17.46 5.10 -0.38
N LEU A 404 18.58 5.32 -1.08
CA LEU A 404 19.36 6.55 -1.06
C LEU A 404 19.21 7.22 -2.43
N PRO A 405 18.29 8.18 -2.59
CA PRO A 405 18.08 8.86 -3.85
C PRO A 405 19.24 9.81 -4.17
N LEU A 406 19.47 10.03 -5.45
CA LEU A 406 20.40 11.00 -6.00
C LEU A 406 19.71 11.85 -7.06
N GLY A 407 20.03 13.15 -7.08
CA GLY A 407 19.47 14.10 -8.04
C GLY A 407 17.96 14.28 -7.92
N LEU A 408 17.46 14.39 -6.68
CA LEU A 408 16.14 14.98 -6.44
C LEU A 408 16.25 16.49 -6.64
N GLY A 409 15.16 17.17 -6.96
CA GLY A 409 15.17 18.64 -6.94
C GLY A 409 15.76 19.34 -8.19
N ASN A 410 15.79 20.68 -8.12
CA ASN A 410 16.38 21.64 -9.06
C ASN A 410 17.26 22.59 -8.23
N PRO A 411 18.49 22.91 -8.68
CA PRO A 411 19.02 22.78 -10.05
C PRO A 411 19.51 21.39 -10.43
N PHE A 412 19.23 21.04 -11.69
CA PHE A 412 19.56 19.75 -12.27
C PHE A 412 21.07 19.50 -12.32
N CYS A 413 21.45 18.25 -12.04
CA CYS A 413 22.66 17.67 -12.60
C CYS A 413 22.20 16.58 -13.59
N GLU A 414 22.15 16.92 -14.88
CA GLU A 414 22.16 15.91 -15.95
C GLU A 414 23.63 15.51 -16.19
N PHE A 415 23.89 14.20 -16.31
CA PHE A 415 25.17 13.56 -16.70
C PHE A 415 26.16 13.20 -15.57
N PRO A 416 26.98 12.14 -15.78
CA PRO A 416 27.04 11.02 -14.87
C PRO A 416 27.91 11.28 -13.65
N TYR A 417 27.55 10.62 -12.54
CA TYR A 417 28.43 10.43 -11.39
C TYR A 417 29.64 9.58 -11.79
N SER A 418 30.65 10.19 -12.40
CA SER A 418 31.99 9.63 -12.38
C SER A 418 32.54 9.80 -10.97
N LYS A 419 33.09 8.71 -10.42
CA LYS A 419 33.80 8.61 -9.14
C LYS A 419 34.72 9.83 -8.92
N GLY A 420 34.27 10.81 -8.13
CA GLY A 420 35.03 12.02 -7.78
C GLY A 420 34.70 13.32 -8.54
N GLY A 421 33.66 13.36 -9.38
CA GLY A 421 33.22 14.61 -10.03
C GLY A 421 32.30 15.46 -9.15
N ALA A 422 32.54 16.77 -9.07
CA ALA A 422 31.62 17.73 -8.46
C ALA A 422 30.37 17.96 -9.34
N CYS A 423 29.20 18.17 -8.73
CA CYS A 423 27.97 18.57 -9.44
C CYS A 423 28.18 19.95 -10.07
N ALA A 424 28.25 20.02 -11.40
CA ALA A 424 28.08 21.28 -12.09
C ALA A 424 26.59 21.52 -12.25
N ALA A 425 25.98 22.23 -11.29
CA ALA A 425 24.59 22.67 -11.40
C ALA A 425 24.42 23.48 -12.69
N THR A 426 23.71 22.95 -13.69
CA THR A 426 23.44 23.68 -14.94
C THR A 426 22.32 24.70 -14.70
N TYR A 427 22.65 25.83 -14.06
CA TYR A 427 21.80 27.01 -13.99
C TYR A 427 21.68 27.75 -15.34
N ALA A 428 22.45 27.35 -16.35
CA ALA A 428 22.82 28.18 -17.49
C ALA A 428 21.75 28.40 -18.58
N THR A 429 20.51 27.90 -18.45
CA THR A 429 19.52 28.01 -19.55
C THR A 429 18.12 28.49 -19.14
N ARG A 430 17.92 28.99 -17.91
CA ARG A 430 16.60 29.48 -17.46
C ARG A 430 16.55 31.01 -17.36
N PRO A 431 15.78 31.72 -18.21
CA PRO A 431 15.76 33.19 -18.24
C PRO A 431 15.21 33.89 -16.98
N ASN A 432 14.55 33.16 -16.07
CA ASN A 432 13.77 33.73 -14.96
C ASN A 432 14.21 33.25 -13.56
N LEU A 433 15.38 32.61 -13.42
CA LEU A 433 15.99 32.35 -12.11
C LEU A 433 17.12 33.34 -11.86
N PRO A 434 17.34 33.79 -10.60
CA PRO A 434 18.47 34.64 -10.29
C PRO A 434 19.78 33.96 -10.74
N PRO A 435 20.73 34.71 -11.31
CA PRO A 435 21.99 34.15 -11.79
C PRO A 435 22.75 33.45 -10.66
N TYR A 436 23.39 32.33 -10.98
CA TYR A 436 24.25 31.57 -10.06
C TYR A 436 25.30 32.49 -9.42
N ASP A 437 25.37 32.47 -8.08
CA ASP A 437 26.35 33.20 -7.29
C ASP A 437 27.61 32.33 -7.09
N PRO A 438 28.73 32.63 -7.77
CA PRO A 438 29.95 31.83 -7.67
C PRO A 438 30.68 31.99 -6.32
N SER A 439 30.24 32.89 -5.42
CA SER A 439 30.77 33.01 -4.06
C SER A 439 30.16 32.01 -3.07
N ARG A 440 29.07 31.33 -3.46
CA ARG A 440 28.50 30.22 -2.69
C ARG A 440 29.24 28.92 -3.02
N PRO A 441 29.61 28.09 -2.03
CA PRO A 441 30.21 26.79 -2.30
C PRO A 441 29.30 25.98 -3.22
N PRO A 442 29.85 25.16 -4.14
CA PRO A 442 29.05 24.38 -5.07
C PRO A 442 28.10 23.51 -4.25
N TYR A 443 26.81 23.82 -4.35
CA TYR A 443 25.76 23.02 -3.74
C TYR A 443 25.90 21.61 -4.32
N ASN A 444 26.44 20.67 -3.55
CA ASN A 444 26.39 19.26 -3.92
C ASN A 444 25.02 18.76 -3.45
N PRO A 445 24.05 18.59 -4.35
CA PRO A 445 22.66 18.29 -4.00
C PRO A 445 22.49 16.85 -3.51
N ASN A 446 23.54 16.15 -3.06
CA ASN A 446 23.48 14.70 -2.81
C ASN A 446 24.17 14.27 -1.54
N VAL A 447 24.65 15.23 -0.75
CA VAL A 447 25.29 14.99 0.54
C VAL A 447 24.53 15.84 1.56
N PRO A 448 23.89 15.22 2.58
CA PRO A 448 23.38 15.96 3.71
C PRO A 448 24.47 16.87 4.27
N GLN A 449 24.19 18.15 4.38
CA GLN A 449 25.17 19.17 4.66
C GLN A 449 25.37 19.31 6.17
N ASN A 450 26.64 19.25 6.55
CA ASN A 450 27.18 19.83 7.78
C ASN A 450 28.67 20.16 7.50
N ASP A 451 28.89 20.93 6.42
CA ASP A 451 30.16 20.97 5.66
C ASP A 451 31.39 21.37 6.50
N ALA A 452 31.19 22.11 7.60
CA ALA A 452 32.29 22.52 8.48
C ALA A 452 32.51 21.62 9.71
N LYS A 453 31.62 20.66 10.02
CA LYS A 453 31.70 19.84 11.25
C LYS A 453 31.66 18.33 11.02
N LEU A 454 31.51 17.85 9.79
CA LEU A 454 31.58 16.41 9.52
C LEU A 454 32.97 15.87 9.85
N PRO A 455 33.09 14.79 10.63
CA PRO A 455 34.36 14.14 10.87
C PRO A 455 35.01 13.68 9.57
N SER A 456 36.32 13.88 9.44
CA SER A 456 37.12 13.39 8.32
C SER A 456 38.25 12.50 8.84
N PRO A 457 38.28 11.19 8.49
CA PRO A 457 37.38 10.51 7.57
C PRO A 457 36.01 10.18 8.22
N LEU A 458 34.95 10.25 7.41
CA LEU A 458 33.62 9.74 7.79
C LEU A 458 33.54 8.26 7.40
N THR A 459 33.50 7.38 8.38
CA THR A 459 33.53 5.93 8.19
C THR A 459 32.30 5.22 8.74
N SER A 460 31.52 5.91 9.58
CA SER A 460 30.40 5.33 10.31
C SER A 460 29.37 6.40 10.68
N VAL A 461 28.08 6.05 10.67
CA VAL A 461 26.97 6.95 11.06
C VAL A 461 26.99 7.31 12.55
N GLN A 462 27.67 6.53 13.39
CA GLN A 462 27.83 6.79 14.82
C GLN A 462 28.65 8.07 15.06
N GLN A 463 29.50 8.46 14.10
CA GLN A 463 30.22 9.74 14.14
C GLN A 463 29.30 10.97 13.99
N LEU A 464 28.02 10.75 13.63
CA LEU A 464 27.02 11.82 13.51
C LEU A 464 26.33 12.14 14.85
N VAL A 465 26.50 11.30 15.87
CA VAL A 465 25.87 11.50 17.18
C VAL A 465 26.42 12.77 17.83
N GLY A 466 25.52 13.65 18.28
CA GLY A 466 25.84 14.97 18.81
C GLY A 466 25.90 16.06 17.74
N LEU A 467 25.66 15.75 16.46
CA LEU A 467 25.64 16.71 15.36
C LEU A 467 24.21 17.05 14.93
N SER A 468 24.08 18.22 14.29
CA SER A 468 22.91 18.60 13.50
C SER A 468 23.24 18.42 12.02
N ILE A 469 22.47 17.61 11.31
CA ILE A 469 22.68 17.27 9.90
C ILE A 469 21.54 17.86 9.09
N VAL A 470 21.84 18.61 8.03
CA VAL A 470 20.82 19.17 7.13
C VAL A 470 20.67 18.27 5.91
N ASP A 471 19.54 17.59 5.78
CA ASP A 471 19.12 16.93 4.55
C ASP A 471 18.38 17.93 3.67
N SER A 472 19.03 18.44 2.62
CA SER A 472 18.47 19.49 1.76
C SER A 472 17.66 18.97 0.58
N GLN A 473 17.31 17.67 0.55
CA GLN A 473 16.88 16.98 -0.67
C GLN A 473 15.64 16.11 -0.52
N ILE A 474 15.60 15.27 0.51
CA ILE A 474 14.52 14.31 0.72
C ILE A 474 13.44 14.96 1.57
N LEU A 475 13.84 15.58 2.67
CA LEU A 475 12.90 16.20 3.60
C LEU A 475 13.05 17.71 3.69
N GLN A 476 14.13 18.29 3.13
CA GLN A 476 14.51 19.67 3.45
C GLN A 476 14.49 19.86 4.98
N ALA A 477 15.17 18.95 5.68
CA ALA A 477 15.05 18.82 7.12
C ALA A 477 16.39 18.92 7.83
N THR A 478 16.37 19.46 9.04
CA THR A 478 17.49 19.39 9.98
C THR A 478 17.24 18.28 10.99
N ALA A 479 18.18 17.34 11.08
CA ALA A 479 18.19 16.26 12.06
C ALA A 479 19.22 16.54 13.16
N GLU A 480 18.76 16.87 14.36
CA GLU A 480 19.59 16.98 15.56
C GLU A 480 19.68 15.61 16.23
N ILE A 481 20.87 15.00 16.23
CA ILE A 481 21.06 13.62 16.70
C ILE A 481 21.61 13.63 18.13
N LEU A 482 20.77 13.30 19.12
CA LEU A 482 21.15 13.42 20.52
C LEU A 482 21.83 12.14 21.04
N PRO A 483 22.85 12.23 21.91
CA PRO A 483 23.48 11.05 22.52
C PRO A 483 22.54 10.15 23.34
N SER A 484 21.35 10.64 23.70
CA SER A 484 20.33 9.92 24.46
C SER A 484 19.56 8.86 23.65
N GLY A 485 19.84 8.71 22.35
CA GLY A 485 19.04 7.86 21.45
C GLY A 485 17.80 8.58 20.89
N GLN A 486 17.65 9.87 21.19
CA GLN A 486 16.59 10.73 20.67
C GLN A 486 17.13 11.60 19.52
N ALA A 487 16.25 12.05 18.65
CA ALA A 487 16.53 13.02 17.61
C ALA A 487 15.38 14.02 17.49
N ARG A 488 15.72 15.24 17.10
CA ARG A 488 14.74 16.27 16.73
C ARG A 488 14.86 16.50 15.23
N ILE A 489 13.77 16.30 14.51
CA ILE A 489 13.71 16.53 13.07
C ILE A 489 12.85 17.76 12.82
N THR A 490 13.42 18.76 12.15
CA THR A 490 12.71 19.97 11.71
C THR A 490 12.57 19.89 10.20
N VAL A 491 11.34 19.76 9.69
CA VAL A 491 11.03 19.77 8.25
C VAL A 491 10.66 21.18 7.83
N GLU A 492 11.43 21.74 6.91
CA GLU A 492 11.26 23.08 6.37
C GLU A 492 10.43 23.02 5.08
N PHE A 493 9.26 23.69 5.08
CA PHE A 493 8.35 23.69 3.92
C PHE A 493 8.51 24.93 3.03
N ASP A 494 8.87 26.09 3.58
CA ASP A 494 9.30 27.28 2.81
C ASP A 494 10.40 28.03 3.58
N PRO A 495 11.61 28.13 3.00
CA PRO A 495 12.74 28.81 3.65
C PRO A 495 12.56 30.32 3.84
N ARG A 496 11.47 30.91 3.34
CA ARG A 496 11.12 32.32 3.52
C ARG A 496 10.11 32.55 4.65
N THR A 497 9.51 31.49 5.19
CA THR A 497 8.53 31.55 6.30
C THR A 497 8.87 30.47 7.34
N PRO A 498 9.88 30.70 8.20
CA PRO A 498 10.32 29.72 9.21
C PRO A 498 9.26 29.32 10.23
N ASP A 499 8.18 30.09 10.35
CA ASP A 499 7.06 29.79 11.26
C ASP A 499 6.20 28.58 10.79
N ASP A 500 6.42 28.07 9.57
CA ASP A 500 5.72 26.91 9.00
C ASP A 500 6.48 25.58 9.22
N ASP A 501 7.61 25.60 9.92
CA ASP A 501 8.42 24.40 10.17
C ASP A 501 7.68 23.39 11.04
N VAL A 502 7.67 22.14 10.58
CA VAL A 502 7.13 21.02 11.39
C VAL A 502 8.27 20.35 12.13
N ILE A 503 8.21 20.42 13.45
CA ILE A 503 9.19 19.81 14.33
C ILE A 503 8.59 18.53 14.90
N PHE A 504 9.28 17.42 14.73
CA PHE A 504 8.92 16.15 15.35
C PHE A 504 10.08 15.52 16.12
N ASN A 505 9.71 14.77 17.16
CA ASN A 505 10.65 13.97 17.92
C ASN A 505 10.72 12.56 17.31
N ALA A 506 11.93 12.03 17.26
CA ALA A 506 12.19 10.68 16.80
C ALA A 506 13.14 9.99 17.76
N THR A 507 13.09 8.66 17.77
CA THR A 507 14.20 7.85 18.29
C THR A 507 15.10 7.46 17.14
N TRP A 508 16.41 7.36 17.37
CA TRP A 508 17.32 6.86 16.35
C TRP A 508 17.94 5.53 16.78
N SER A 509 18.19 4.67 15.80
CA SER A 509 18.84 3.38 15.99
C SER A 509 19.74 3.05 14.81
N ILE A 510 20.71 2.16 15.03
CA ILE A 510 21.55 1.61 13.97
C ILE A 510 20.80 0.46 13.31
N TYR A 511 20.75 0.48 11.98
CA TYR A 511 20.01 -0.51 11.23
C TYR A 511 20.67 -1.88 11.30
N ALA A 512 19.88 -2.91 11.61
CA ALA A 512 20.41 -4.24 11.88
C ALA A 512 21.12 -4.88 10.67
N ARG A 513 20.64 -4.63 9.44
CA ARG A 513 21.25 -5.21 8.23
C ARG A 513 22.43 -4.39 7.69
N ASN A 514 22.61 -3.16 8.15
CA ASN A 514 23.74 -2.34 7.74
C ASN A 514 24.14 -1.35 8.85
N PRO A 515 25.30 -1.54 9.51
CA PRO A 515 25.71 -0.71 10.65
C PRO A 515 26.05 0.75 10.27
N ASN A 516 26.14 1.04 8.97
CA ASN A 516 26.33 2.37 8.41
C ASN A 516 25.02 3.00 7.95
N VAL A 517 23.88 2.52 8.42
CA VAL A 517 22.57 3.15 8.27
C VAL A 517 22.02 3.47 9.64
N MET A 518 21.66 4.72 9.85
CA MET A 518 20.94 5.22 11.03
C MET A 518 19.49 5.47 10.64
N VAL A 519 18.56 4.91 11.39
CA VAL A 519 17.11 4.99 11.14
C VAL A 519 16.46 5.85 12.21
N PHE A 520 15.59 6.75 11.77
CA PHE A 520 14.83 7.64 12.63
C PHE A 520 13.36 7.19 12.67
N ASP A 521 12.89 6.80 13.85
CA ASP A 521 11.53 6.36 14.10
C ASP A 521 10.73 7.49 14.76
N MET A 522 9.76 8.02 14.02
CA MET A 522 8.94 9.16 14.43
C MET A 522 7.86 8.73 15.43
N ALA A 523 7.63 9.55 16.45
CA ALA A 523 6.53 9.32 17.37
C ALA A 523 5.17 9.42 16.64
N ARG A 524 4.20 8.59 17.05
CA ARG A 524 2.89 8.52 16.39
C ARG A 524 2.13 9.86 16.39
N ALA A 525 2.16 10.58 17.50
CA ALA A 525 1.50 11.89 17.61
C ALA A 525 2.10 12.88 16.60
N ASP A 526 3.42 12.86 16.44
CA ASP A 526 4.10 13.73 15.49
C ASP A 526 3.83 13.34 14.04
N ALA A 527 3.70 12.03 13.74
CA ALA A 527 3.26 11.55 12.43
C ALA A 527 1.87 12.09 12.05
N GLN A 528 0.95 12.19 13.01
CA GLN A 528 -0.39 12.75 12.81
C GLN A 528 -0.33 14.26 12.60
N THR A 529 0.51 14.98 13.34
CA THR A 529 0.77 16.41 13.14
C THR A 529 1.31 16.66 11.73
N LEU A 530 2.31 15.89 11.29
CA LEU A 530 2.86 15.99 9.95
C LEU A 530 1.81 15.66 8.88
N ALA A 531 0.95 14.67 9.10
CA ALA A 531 -0.15 14.35 8.19
C ALA A 531 -1.19 15.49 8.10
N SER A 532 -1.39 16.24 9.19
CA SER A 532 -2.36 17.34 9.24
C SER A 532 -1.98 18.55 8.38
N THR A 533 -0.71 18.68 7.98
CA THR A 533 -0.27 19.72 7.04
C THR A 533 -0.71 19.46 5.61
N GLY A 534 -1.33 18.30 5.35
CA GLY A 534 -1.76 17.89 4.01
C GLY A 534 -0.61 17.44 3.12
N ALA A 535 0.61 17.28 3.65
CA ALA A 535 1.76 16.75 2.93
C ALA A 535 1.70 15.21 2.91
N PRO A 536 1.43 14.56 1.76
CA PRO A 536 1.43 13.10 1.61
C PRO A 536 2.86 12.58 1.52
N VAL A 537 3.68 12.88 2.53
CA VAL A 537 5.05 12.37 2.60
C VAL A 537 5.05 10.93 3.11
N PRO A 538 5.88 10.04 2.57
CA PRO A 538 5.95 8.63 3.00
C PRO A 538 6.11 8.42 4.51
N LEU A 539 6.72 9.38 5.21
CA LEU A 539 6.89 9.34 6.67
C LEU A 539 5.56 9.26 7.42
N THR A 540 4.54 9.97 6.94
CA THR A 540 3.20 9.93 7.53
C THR A 540 2.49 8.59 7.33
N GLN A 541 3.01 7.78 6.41
CA GLN A 541 2.49 6.46 6.05
C GLN A 541 3.34 5.32 6.62
N GLY A 542 4.30 5.62 7.49
CA GLY A 542 5.11 4.62 8.19
C GLY A 542 6.49 4.35 7.58
N ALA A 543 6.88 5.05 6.51
CA ALA A 543 8.29 5.10 6.12
C ALA A 543 9.12 5.82 7.18
N LYS A 544 10.42 5.55 7.21
CA LYS A 544 11.37 6.12 8.17
C LYS A 544 12.42 6.92 7.43
N PHE A 545 12.83 8.05 8.00
CA PHE A 545 13.98 8.78 7.51
C PHE A 545 15.25 8.01 7.87
N VAL A 546 16.25 8.02 6.98
CA VAL A 546 17.56 7.42 7.27
C VAL A 546 18.70 8.35 6.89
N LEU A 547 19.80 8.22 7.63
CA LEU A 547 21.12 8.72 7.22
C LEU A 547 22.04 7.53 7.02
N ALA A 548 22.81 7.52 5.96
CA ALA A 548 23.71 6.42 5.62
C ALA A 548 25.10 6.89 5.23
N VAL A 549 26.13 6.16 5.65
CA VAL A 549 27.51 6.37 5.19
C VAL A 549 27.86 5.30 4.16
N ARG A 550 28.18 5.71 2.93
CA ARG A 550 28.61 4.84 1.84
C ARG A 550 29.87 5.39 1.21
N ASN A 551 30.94 4.59 1.14
CA ASN A 551 32.22 4.97 0.52
C ASN A 551 32.77 6.33 1.03
N GLY A 552 32.61 6.60 2.33
CA GLY A 552 33.06 7.84 2.95
C GLY A 552 32.15 9.04 2.75
N GLN A 553 30.99 8.86 2.11
CA GLN A 553 30.02 9.92 1.82
C GLN A 553 28.76 9.71 2.67
N LEU A 554 28.23 10.81 3.21
CA LEU A 554 26.95 10.82 3.88
C LEU A 554 25.82 10.94 2.86
N HIS A 555 24.74 10.20 3.06
CA HIS A 555 23.54 10.22 2.25
C HIS A 555 22.31 10.30 3.15
N GLY A 556 21.29 11.02 2.70
CA GLY A 556 19.93 10.90 3.22
C GLY A 556 19.17 9.82 2.46
N GLY A 557 18.16 9.24 3.10
CA GLY A 557 17.30 8.26 2.45
C GLY A 557 15.95 8.07 3.11
N LEU A 558 15.21 7.11 2.58
CA LEU A 558 14.03 6.55 3.22
C LEU A 558 14.19 5.04 3.40
N LEU A 559 13.66 4.54 4.51
CA LEU A 559 13.42 3.12 4.75
C LEU A 559 11.92 2.89 4.73
N PHE A 560 11.47 2.01 3.85
CA PHE A 560 10.11 1.49 3.82
C PHE A 560 10.12 0.14 4.53
N PRO A 561 9.40 -0.04 5.65
CA PRO A 561 9.40 -1.31 6.37
C PRO A 561 8.95 -2.48 5.48
N ALA A 562 9.38 -3.69 5.80
CA ALA A 562 8.89 -4.90 5.15
C ALA A 562 7.35 -4.92 5.16
N GLY A 563 6.76 -5.22 4.00
CA GLY A 563 5.31 -5.19 3.83
C GLY A 563 4.71 -3.80 3.56
N TYR A 564 5.48 -2.71 3.66
CA TYR A 564 5.00 -1.36 3.32
C TYR A 564 4.42 -1.35 1.89
N GLY A 565 3.19 -0.87 1.76
CA GLY A 565 2.43 -0.86 0.53
C GLY A 565 2.62 0.45 -0.22
N GLN A 566 3.34 0.42 -1.33
CA GLN A 566 3.33 1.50 -2.32
C GLN A 566 2.01 1.45 -3.07
N ARG A 567 1.21 2.51 -2.92
CA ARG A 567 -0.19 2.57 -3.35
C ARG A 567 -0.33 3.46 -4.57
N THR A 568 -1.12 3.02 -5.54
CA THR A 568 -1.34 3.76 -6.79
C THR A 568 -2.78 3.53 -7.24
N ILE A 569 -3.53 4.61 -7.46
CA ILE A 569 -4.86 4.52 -8.06
C ILE A 569 -4.72 4.39 -9.57
N GLN A 570 -5.33 3.35 -10.11
CA GLN A 570 -5.25 2.95 -11.50
C GLN A 570 -6.64 2.84 -12.13
N PHE A 571 -6.73 3.08 -13.43
CA PHE A 571 -7.98 3.13 -14.19
C PHE A 571 -7.90 2.22 -15.40
N ALA A 572 -8.99 1.52 -15.72
CA ALA A 572 -9.08 0.78 -16.96
C ALA A 572 -9.27 1.71 -18.15
N ASN A 573 -8.73 1.34 -19.32
CA ASN A 573 -8.84 2.03 -20.62
C ASN A 573 -8.12 3.38 -20.73
N ALA A 574 -8.37 4.33 -19.83
CA ALA A 574 -7.78 5.66 -19.86
C ALA A 574 -7.94 6.37 -18.50
N LEU A 575 -7.16 7.42 -18.30
CA LEU A 575 -7.33 8.31 -17.15
C LEU A 575 -8.65 9.11 -17.24
N PRO A 576 -9.38 9.28 -16.12
CA PRO A 576 -10.52 10.19 -16.05
C PRO A 576 -10.16 11.62 -16.49
N SER A 577 -11.11 12.30 -17.13
CA SER A 577 -10.92 13.68 -17.60
C SER A 577 -10.57 14.65 -16.47
N VAL A 578 -11.08 14.41 -15.26
CA VAL A 578 -10.76 15.24 -14.08
C VAL A 578 -9.27 15.24 -13.74
N LEU A 579 -8.54 14.16 -14.05
CA LEU A 579 -7.08 14.09 -13.85
C LEU A 579 -6.30 14.68 -15.03
N THR A 580 -6.92 14.75 -16.21
CA THR A 580 -6.21 15.10 -17.45
C THR A 580 -6.64 16.44 -18.04
N THR A 581 -7.57 17.18 -17.43
CA THR A 581 -8.00 18.49 -17.92
C THR A 581 -6.87 19.50 -17.72
N PRO A 582 -6.50 20.31 -18.73
CA PRO A 582 -5.40 21.26 -18.63
C PRO A 582 -5.63 22.27 -17.50
N ILE A 583 -4.64 22.38 -16.62
CA ILE A 583 -4.64 23.36 -15.56
C ILE A 583 -3.84 24.57 -16.08
N ALA A 584 -4.43 25.77 -16.08
CA ALA A 584 -3.63 26.98 -16.27
C ALA A 584 -2.56 26.99 -15.19
N ARG A 585 -1.27 27.14 -15.55
CA ARG A 585 -0.15 27.14 -14.60
C ARG A 585 -0.58 27.90 -13.34
N PRO A 586 -0.66 27.26 -12.16
CA PRO A 586 -0.70 28.06 -10.95
C PRO A 586 0.55 28.95 -11.00
N PRO A 587 0.44 30.26 -10.68
CA PRO A 587 1.63 31.07 -10.57
C PRO A 587 2.58 30.33 -9.61
N LEU A 588 3.89 30.36 -9.92
CA LEU A 588 4.91 29.81 -9.02
C LEU A 588 4.53 30.16 -7.59
N LEU A 589 4.69 29.24 -6.64
CA LEU A 589 4.40 29.35 -5.21
C LEU A 589 4.97 30.62 -4.52
N SER A 590 5.61 31.52 -5.25
CA SER A 590 5.94 32.89 -4.84
C SER A 590 4.77 33.87 -4.69
N THR A 591 3.52 33.59 -5.13
CA THR A 591 2.47 34.65 -5.14
C THR A 591 1.08 34.31 -4.60
N GLN A 592 0.76 33.09 -4.14
CA GLN A 592 -0.61 32.75 -3.73
C GLN A 592 -0.92 32.69 -2.22
N ARG A 593 0.04 32.91 -1.31
CA ARG A 593 -0.26 33.17 0.12
C ARG A 593 -0.43 34.65 0.48
N MET A 594 -0.45 35.57 -0.50
CA MET A 594 -0.59 37.01 -0.26
C MET A 594 -2.05 37.51 -0.19
N SER A 595 -3.07 36.65 -0.22
CA SER A 595 -4.46 37.11 -0.29
C SER A 595 -5.45 36.28 0.53
N ALA A 596 -5.07 35.88 1.74
CA ALA A 596 -6.01 35.43 2.77
C ALA A 596 -5.52 35.90 4.15
N ASN A 597 -5.63 37.21 4.39
CA ASN A 597 -5.79 37.81 5.70
C ASN A 597 -7.10 38.60 5.70
#